data_AF-A0A7V2VME7-F1
#
_entry.id   AF-A0A7V2VME7-F1
#
_cell.length_a   1.000
_cell.length_b   1.000
_cell.length_c   1.000
_cell.angle_alpha   90.00
_cell.angle_beta   90.00
_cell.angle_gamma   90.00
#
_symmetry.space_group_name_H-M   'P 1'
#
loop_
_entity.id
_entity.type
_entity.pdbx_description
1 polymer ?
#
loop_
_entity_poly.entity_id
_entity_poly.type
_entity_poly.pdbx_seq_one_letter_code
_entity_poly.pdbx_strand_id
1 'polypeptide(L)'
;MEHLWAPWRVEYIQQEKPAGCILCDKPVEDNDARNYLLYRGENNFIMLNSFPYNTGHLMVAPYRHVASLEELTDAELHEHFEIVRLSIKVIRQVYHPDGFNVGINMGKVAGAGIDDHIHTHIVPRWQGDTNFMPVMADIKIVNEALAETYQRLKEQF
;
A
#
# COMPACT_ATOMS: atom_id res chain seq x y z
N MET A 1 -32.69 -11.19 -6.49
CA MET A 1 -31.68 -10.86 -5.47
C MET A 1 -30.35 -10.93 -6.18
N GLU A 2 -29.66 -9.80 -6.36
CA GLU A 2 -28.33 -9.80 -6.96
C GLU A 2 -27.32 -10.20 -5.88
N HIS A 3 -26.64 -11.32 -6.09
CA HIS A 3 -25.64 -11.82 -5.17
C HIS A 3 -24.27 -11.25 -5.56
N LEU A 4 -23.62 -10.53 -4.64
CA LEU A 4 -22.23 -10.11 -4.81
C LEU A 4 -21.32 -11.24 -4.29
N TRP A 5 -20.72 -11.97 -5.22
CA TRP A 5 -19.76 -13.03 -4.92
C TRP A 5 -18.34 -12.45 -4.93
N ALA A 6 -17.62 -12.54 -3.81
CA ALA A 6 -16.21 -12.14 -3.69
C ALA A 6 -15.31 -13.35 -3.37
N PRO A 7 -15.24 -14.36 -4.26
CA PRO A 7 -14.56 -15.64 -3.98
C PRO A 7 -13.06 -15.48 -3.65
N TRP A 8 -12.38 -14.48 -4.22
CA TRP A 8 -10.98 -14.16 -3.90
C TRP A 8 -10.76 -13.81 -2.42
N ARG A 9 -11.79 -13.31 -1.73
CA ARG A 9 -11.70 -12.95 -0.31
C ARG A 9 -11.63 -14.17 0.60
N VAL A 10 -12.16 -15.32 0.16
CA VAL A 10 -12.16 -16.57 0.95
C VAL A 10 -10.75 -17.16 1.04
N GLU A 11 -10.07 -17.29 -0.10
CA GLU A 11 -8.67 -17.76 -0.14
C GLU A 11 -7.76 -16.90 0.73
N TYR A 12 -8.05 -15.60 0.79
CA TYR A 12 -7.28 -14.64 1.54
C TYR A 12 -7.57 -14.64 3.06
N ILE A 13 -8.84 -14.75 3.48
CA ILE A 13 -9.20 -14.87 4.91
C ILE A 13 -8.60 -16.14 5.54
N GLN A 14 -8.45 -17.19 4.73
CA GLN A 14 -7.90 -18.47 5.17
C GLN A 14 -6.36 -18.49 5.19
N GLN A 15 -5.68 -17.45 4.68
CA GLN A 15 -4.22 -17.36 4.79
C GLN A 15 -3.82 -17.12 6.24
N GLU A 16 -2.94 -17.98 6.75
CA GLU A 16 -2.29 -17.74 8.03
C GLU A 16 -1.49 -16.44 7.97
N LYS A 17 -1.55 -15.65 9.04
CA LYS A 17 -0.69 -14.47 9.16
C LYS A 17 0.77 -14.97 9.11
N PRO A 18 1.57 -14.54 8.14
CA PRO A 18 2.95 -14.97 8.05
C PRO A 18 3.68 -14.60 9.35
N ALA A 19 4.44 -15.55 9.88
CA ALA A 19 5.35 -15.27 10.99
C ALA A 19 6.51 -14.42 10.46
N GLY A 20 6.70 -13.21 11.00
CA GLY A 20 7.74 -12.29 10.55
C GLY A 20 7.19 -10.95 10.05
N CYS A 21 8.06 -10.19 9.38
CA CYS A 21 7.71 -8.88 8.82
C CYS A 21 7.64 -8.97 7.30
N ILE A 22 6.45 -8.79 6.74
CA ILE A 22 6.25 -8.85 5.28
C ILE A 22 7.09 -7.79 4.54
N LEU A 23 7.40 -6.66 5.19
CA LEU A 23 8.18 -5.58 4.60
C LEU A 23 9.68 -5.92 4.55
N CYS A 24 10.14 -6.89 5.35
CA CYS A 24 11.47 -7.47 5.26
C CYS A 24 11.51 -8.65 4.28
N ASP A 25 10.51 -9.52 4.33
CA ASP A 25 10.53 -10.79 3.58
C ASP A 25 10.28 -10.57 2.08
N LYS A 26 9.26 -9.76 1.75
CA LYS A 26 8.77 -9.59 0.37
C LYS A 26 9.79 -8.97 -0.58
N PRO A 27 10.59 -7.97 -0.17
CA PRO A 27 11.62 -7.43 -1.06
C PRO A 27 12.80 -8.37 -1.29
N VAL A 28 13.07 -9.31 -0.37
CA VAL A 28 14.16 -10.29 -0.54
C VAL A 28 13.78 -11.41 -1.52
N GLU A 29 12.49 -11.72 -1.60
CA GLU A 29 11.97 -12.62 -2.63
C GLU A 29 12.15 -11.98 -4.03
N ASP A 30 12.84 -12.68 -4.94
CA ASP A 30 13.06 -12.25 -6.34
C ASP A 30 11.81 -12.49 -7.21
N ASN A 31 10.67 -11.92 -6.79
CA ASN A 31 9.40 -12.01 -7.50
C ASN A 31 8.51 -10.79 -7.24
N ASP A 32 8.90 -9.66 -7.86
CA ASP A 32 8.19 -8.38 -7.72
C ASP A 32 6.71 -8.48 -8.06
N ALA A 33 6.33 -9.23 -9.10
CA ALA A 33 4.95 -9.33 -9.55
C ALA A 33 4.07 -10.05 -8.54
N ARG A 34 4.55 -11.14 -7.95
CA ARG A 34 3.83 -11.88 -6.91
C ARG A 34 3.70 -11.08 -5.62
N ASN A 35 4.70 -10.26 -5.32
CA ASN A 35 4.77 -9.49 -4.08
C ASN A 35 4.26 -8.05 -4.22
N TYR A 36 3.80 -7.70 -5.41
CA TYR A 36 3.33 -6.36 -5.78
C TYR A 36 4.34 -5.24 -5.47
N LEU A 37 5.64 -5.52 -5.64
CA LEU A 37 6.70 -4.51 -5.58
C LEU A 37 6.75 -3.70 -6.88
N LEU A 38 6.45 -2.41 -6.77
CA LEU A 38 6.40 -1.48 -7.88
C LEU A 38 7.79 -0.93 -8.20
N TYR A 39 8.56 -0.56 -7.18
CA TYR A 39 9.84 0.12 -7.35
C TYR A 39 10.84 -0.32 -6.28
N ARG A 40 12.12 -0.43 -6.66
CA ARG A 40 13.25 -0.75 -5.79
C ARG A 40 14.24 0.41 -5.87
N GLY A 41 14.32 1.20 -4.80
CA GLY A 41 15.37 2.19 -4.60
C GLY A 41 16.60 1.57 -3.93
N GLU A 42 17.52 2.44 -3.51
CA GLU A 42 18.74 2.07 -2.79
C GLU A 42 18.45 1.66 -1.34
N ASN A 43 17.66 2.44 -0.61
CA ASN A 43 17.33 2.19 0.81
C ASN A 43 15.85 1.94 1.04
N ASN A 44 14.98 2.31 0.09
CA ASN A 44 13.54 2.20 0.19
C ASN A 44 12.92 1.51 -1.04
N PHE A 45 11.72 0.99 -0.88
CA PHE A 45 10.95 0.37 -1.96
C PHE A 45 9.48 0.79 -1.91
N ILE A 46 8.77 0.52 -3.01
CA ILE A 46 7.33 0.74 -3.12
C ILE A 46 6.64 -0.60 -3.31
N MET A 47 5.57 -0.84 -2.54
CA MET A 47 4.68 -1.97 -2.76
C MET A 47 3.20 -1.57 -2.70
N LEU A 48 2.34 -2.30 -3.38
CA LEU A 48 0.90 -2.12 -3.20
C LEU A 48 0.44 -2.61 -1.83
N ASN A 49 -0.58 -1.97 -1.29
CA ASN A 49 -1.26 -2.50 -0.12
C ASN A 49 -2.25 -3.59 -0.56
N SER A 50 -2.11 -4.81 -0.02
CA SER A 50 -3.02 -5.93 -0.28
C SER A 50 -4.47 -5.66 0.17
N PHE A 51 -4.66 -4.72 1.09
CA PHE A 51 -5.94 -4.23 1.56
C PHE A 51 -6.10 -2.73 1.25
N PRO A 52 -6.30 -2.39 -0.04
CA PRO A 52 -6.33 -1.00 -0.45
C PRO A 52 -7.56 -0.28 0.11
N TYR A 53 -7.38 0.95 0.62
CA TYR A 53 -8.50 1.84 0.91
C TYR A 53 -9.20 2.28 -0.38
N ASN A 54 -8.43 2.49 -1.44
CA ASN A 54 -8.90 2.77 -2.81
C ASN A 54 -7.90 2.17 -3.80
N THR A 55 -8.32 1.98 -5.06
CA THR A 55 -7.44 1.62 -6.17
C THR A 55 -6.21 2.54 -6.22
N GLY A 56 -5.02 1.97 -6.37
CA GLY A 56 -3.75 2.70 -6.35
C GLY A 56 -3.19 2.99 -4.96
N HIS A 57 -3.77 2.45 -3.88
CA HIS A 57 -3.18 2.50 -2.54
C HIS A 57 -1.85 1.73 -2.52
N LEU A 58 -0.76 2.45 -2.28
CA LEU A 58 0.58 1.90 -2.13
C LEU A 58 1.25 2.36 -0.84
N MET A 59 2.36 1.70 -0.53
CA MET A 59 3.19 1.95 0.64
C MET A 59 4.64 2.16 0.20
N VAL A 60 5.31 3.13 0.82
CA VAL A 60 6.77 3.31 0.73
C VAL A 60 7.37 2.85 2.05
N ALA A 61 8.39 2.00 2.03
CA ALA A 61 9.04 1.50 3.23
C ALA A 61 10.56 1.36 3.03
N PRO A 62 11.37 1.52 4.09
CA PRO A 62 12.80 1.22 4.05
C PRO A 62 13.03 -0.30 4.00
N TYR A 63 14.15 -0.75 3.44
CA TYR A 63 14.56 -2.16 3.56
C TYR A 63 14.95 -2.52 5.00
N ARG A 64 15.51 -1.56 5.74
CA ARG A 64 15.90 -1.77 7.14
C ARG A 64 14.67 -1.82 8.04
N HIS A 65 14.63 -2.82 8.92
CA HIS A 65 13.56 -3.00 9.90
C HIS A 65 13.68 -1.97 11.03
N VAL A 66 12.90 -0.89 10.95
CA VAL A 66 12.80 0.16 11.98
C VAL A 66 11.36 0.57 12.22
N ALA A 67 11.01 0.87 13.47
CA ALA A 67 9.62 1.12 13.86
C ALA A 67 9.20 2.58 13.70
N SER A 68 10.15 3.51 13.64
CA SER A 68 9.88 4.95 13.69
C SER A 68 10.68 5.77 12.67
N LEU A 69 10.18 6.96 12.34
CA LEU A 69 10.89 7.93 11.50
C LEU A 69 12.20 8.40 12.14
N GLU A 70 12.24 8.45 13.47
CA GLU A 70 13.38 8.92 14.26
C GLU A 70 14.60 8.00 14.13
N GLU A 71 14.37 6.74 13.75
CA GLU A 71 15.43 5.75 13.55
C GLU A 71 16.02 5.78 12.15
N LEU A 72 15.37 6.44 11.17
CA LEU A 72 15.87 6.52 9.79
C LEU A 72 17.15 7.34 9.73
N THR A 73 18.10 6.89 8.92
CA THR A 73 19.25 7.70 8.53
C THR A 73 18.81 8.83 7.60
N ASP A 74 19.61 9.89 7.50
CA ASP A 74 19.30 11.02 6.59
C ASP A 74 19.15 10.57 5.13
N ALA A 75 19.94 9.58 4.69
CA ALA A 75 19.87 9.02 3.35
C ALA A 75 18.56 8.24 3.13
N GLU A 76 18.19 7.38 4.07
CA GLU A 76 16.91 6.65 4.04
C GLU A 76 15.73 7.63 4.03
N LEU A 77 15.73 8.63 4.92
CA LEU A 77 14.65 9.60 5.05
C LEU A 77 14.50 10.47 3.80
N HIS A 78 15.62 10.91 3.23
CA HIS A 78 15.61 11.72 2.01
C HIS A 78 15.01 10.94 0.84
N GLU A 79 15.55 9.75 0.56
CA GLU A 79 15.05 8.89 -0.52
C GLU A 79 13.58 8.51 -0.28
N HIS A 80 13.19 8.22 0.96
CA HIS A 80 11.81 7.88 1.31
C HIS A 80 10.82 8.95 0.82
N PHE A 81 11.08 10.23 1.12
CA PHE A 81 10.20 11.31 0.69
C PHE A 81 10.35 11.67 -0.79
N GLU A 82 11.49 11.41 -1.41
CA GLU A 82 11.62 11.49 -2.87
C GLU A 82 10.73 10.47 -3.58
N ILE A 83 10.69 9.24 -3.06
CA ILE A 83 9.84 8.16 -3.55
C ILE A 83 8.36 8.49 -3.29
N VAL A 84 7.99 8.98 -2.09
CA VAL A 84 6.61 9.43 -1.82
C VAL A 84 6.16 10.49 -2.83
N ARG A 85 7.03 11.47 -3.13
CA ARG A 85 6.77 12.49 -4.16
C ARG A 85 6.60 11.87 -5.55
N LEU A 86 7.43 10.89 -5.93
CA LEU A 86 7.34 10.17 -7.20
C LEU A 86 6.01 9.40 -7.29
N SER A 87 5.64 8.66 -6.25
CA SER A 87 4.39 7.89 -6.20
C SER A 87 3.16 8.77 -6.42
N ILE A 88 3.08 9.94 -5.79
CA ILE A 88 1.97 10.88 -5.98
C ILE A 88 1.90 11.35 -7.44
N LYS A 89 3.05 11.62 -8.08
CA LYS A 89 3.10 12.03 -9.49
C LYS A 89 2.58 10.92 -10.41
N VAL A 90 3.09 9.70 -10.21
CA VAL A 90 2.71 8.52 -11.01
C VAL A 90 1.21 8.22 -10.85
N ILE A 91 0.70 8.11 -9.62
CA ILE A 91 -0.72 7.84 -9.38
C ILE A 91 -1.59 8.94 -10.00
N ARG A 92 -1.16 10.21 -9.90
CA ARG A 92 -1.90 11.33 -10.50
C ARG A 92 -1.98 11.22 -12.03
N GLN A 93 -0.94 10.75 -12.67
CA GLN A 93 -0.90 10.54 -14.12
C GLN A 93 -1.76 9.34 -14.54
N VAL A 94 -1.76 8.25 -13.78
CA VAL A 94 -2.45 7.00 -14.15
C VAL A 94 -3.95 7.01 -13.83
N TYR A 95 -4.34 7.60 -12.70
CA TYR A 95 -5.69 7.47 -12.15
C TYR A 95 -6.46 8.78 -11.99
N HIS A 96 -5.79 9.94 -12.12
CA HIS A 96 -6.40 11.26 -11.99
C HIS A 96 -7.30 11.44 -10.74
N PRO A 97 -6.80 11.17 -9.52
CA PRO A 97 -7.54 11.44 -8.30
C PRO A 97 -7.66 12.94 -8.01
N ASP A 98 -8.72 13.32 -7.32
CA ASP A 98 -8.97 14.70 -6.88
C ASP A 98 -8.07 15.10 -5.70
N GLY A 99 -7.53 14.13 -4.96
CA GLY A 99 -6.66 14.37 -3.82
C GLY A 99 -5.93 13.12 -3.33
N PHE A 100 -5.18 13.28 -2.24
CA PHE A 100 -4.42 12.19 -1.62
C PHE A 100 -4.48 12.30 -0.10
N ASN A 101 -4.55 11.16 0.58
CA ASN A 101 -4.08 11.05 1.95
C ASN A 101 -2.69 10.42 1.93
N VAL A 102 -1.76 11.06 2.64
CA VAL A 102 -0.40 10.54 2.85
C VAL A 102 -0.16 10.52 4.34
N GLY A 103 0.22 9.37 4.89
CA GLY A 103 0.32 9.23 6.34
C GLY A 103 1.09 7.99 6.79
N ILE A 104 1.54 8.05 8.04
CA ILE A 104 2.29 7.00 8.71
C ILE A 104 1.62 6.79 10.08
N ASN A 105 1.39 5.54 10.43
CA ASN A 105 0.97 5.17 11.77
C ASN A 105 2.18 4.58 12.50
N MET A 106 2.60 5.19 13.61
CA MET A 106 3.73 4.71 14.43
C MET A 106 3.22 4.13 15.74
N GLY A 107 3.49 2.85 15.97
CA GLY A 107 3.03 2.09 17.12
C GLY A 107 1.58 1.60 17.03
N LYS A 108 1.30 0.51 17.75
CA LYS A 108 0.00 -0.18 17.73
C LYS A 108 -1.20 0.71 18.04
N VAL A 109 -1.06 1.65 18.97
CA VAL A 109 -2.14 2.56 19.40
C VAL A 109 -2.50 3.58 18.31
N ALA A 110 -1.56 3.92 17.42
CA ALA A 110 -1.82 4.76 16.26
C ALA A 110 -2.51 4.02 15.11
N GLY A 111 -2.81 2.71 15.26
CA GLY A 111 -3.44 1.90 14.22
C GLY A 111 -2.46 1.35 13.18
N ALA A 112 -1.18 1.20 13.54
CA ALA A 112 -0.21 0.51 12.69
C ALA A 112 -0.56 -0.99 12.61
N GLY A 113 -0.79 -1.51 11.40
CA GLY A 113 -1.01 -2.94 11.17
C GLY A 113 0.26 -3.78 11.29
N ILE A 114 1.40 -3.15 10.99
CA ILE A 114 2.76 -3.62 11.25
C ILE A 114 3.42 -2.50 12.05
N ASP A 115 3.55 -2.69 13.36
CA ASP A 115 3.93 -1.63 14.29
C ASP A 115 5.43 -1.53 14.55
N ASP A 116 6.22 -2.49 14.05
CA ASP A 116 7.66 -2.58 14.20
C ASP A 116 8.45 -2.26 12.92
N HIS A 117 7.77 -2.03 11.79
CA HIS A 117 8.38 -1.64 10.51
C HIS A 117 7.60 -0.49 9.87
N ILE A 118 8.21 0.68 9.83
CA ILE A 118 7.61 1.91 9.34
C ILE A 118 7.30 1.86 7.83
N HIS A 119 6.15 2.39 7.45
CA HIS A 119 5.73 2.52 6.07
C HIS A 119 4.79 3.71 5.89
N THR A 120 4.98 4.46 4.81
CA THR A 120 4.12 5.60 4.44
C THR A 120 3.05 5.13 3.48
N HIS A 121 1.80 5.27 3.89
CA HIS A 121 0.64 5.04 3.04
C HIS A 121 0.41 6.23 2.11
N ILE A 122 0.14 5.95 0.84
CA ILE A 122 -0.31 6.94 -0.14
C ILE A 122 -1.62 6.43 -0.73
N VAL A 123 -2.71 7.11 -0.39
CA VAL A 123 -4.07 6.73 -0.74
C VAL A 123 -4.65 7.80 -1.67
N PRO A 124 -4.88 7.51 -2.97
CA PRO A 124 -5.60 8.42 -3.85
C PRO A 124 -7.07 8.53 -3.43
N ARG A 125 -7.63 9.73 -3.56
CA ARG A 125 -8.99 10.09 -3.14
C ARG A 125 -9.76 10.74 -4.28
N TRP A 126 -11.06 10.42 -4.35
CA TRP A 126 -12.00 11.05 -5.27
C TRP A 126 -13.18 11.65 -4.51
N GLN A 127 -13.78 12.67 -5.08
CA GLN A 127 -15.03 13.20 -4.56
C GLN A 127 -16.11 12.11 -4.58
N GLY A 128 -16.63 11.76 -3.39
CA GLY A 128 -17.66 10.74 -3.25
C GLY A 128 -17.16 9.29 -3.25
N ASP A 129 -15.85 9.05 -3.07
CA ASP A 129 -15.28 7.70 -3.02
C ASP A 129 -15.75 6.84 -1.81
N THR A 130 -16.30 7.48 -0.78
CA THR A 130 -17.04 6.84 0.31
C THR A 130 -18.53 7.04 0.10
N ASN A 131 -19.24 5.93 -0.13
CA ASN A 131 -20.69 5.90 -0.24
C ASN A 131 -21.32 5.27 1.02
N PHE A 132 -22.59 4.89 0.96
CA PHE A 132 -23.29 4.31 2.11
C PHE A 132 -22.80 2.89 2.48
N MET A 133 -22.14 2.16 1.59
CA MET A 133 -21.76 0.75 1.80
C MET A 133 -20.75 0.58 2.96
N PRO A 134 -19.64 1.35 3.04
CA PRO A 134 -18.74 1.25 4.19
C PRO A 134 -19.41 1.64 5.51
N VAL A 135 -20.31 2.62 5.49
CA VAL A 135 -20.94 3.18 6.70
C VAL A 135 -22.02 2.25 7.25
N MET A 136 -22.85 1.68 6.38
CA MET A 136 -24.03 0.89 6.78
C MET A 136 -23.74 -0.61 6.85
N ALA A 137 -22.77 -1.11 6.09
CA ALA A 137 -22.56 -2.54 5.90
C ALA A 137 -21.10 -2.98 6.08
N ASP A 138 -20.18 -2.08 6.43
CA ASP A 138 -18.74 -2.39 6.56
C ASP A 138 -18.15 -3.03 5.29
N ILE A 139 -18.65 -2.60 4.11
CA ILE A 139 -18.22 -3.09 2.80
C ILE A 139 -17.66 -1.93 1.98
N LYS A 140 -16.37 -2.03 1.63
CA LYS A 140 -15.74 -1.16 0.64
C LYS A 140 -15.68 -1.85 -0.72
N ILE A 141 -16.12 -1.13 -1.76
CA ILE A 141 -16.02 -1.56 -3.14
C ILE A 141 -14.73 -0.94 -3.71
N VAL A 142 -13.83 -1.79 -4.22
CA VAL A 142 -12.61 -1.40 -4.91
C VAL A 142 -12.76 -1.85 -6.36
N ASN A 143 -12.62 -0.90 -7.30
CA ASN A 143 -13.09 -1.07 -8.67
C ASN A 143 -12.07 -1.75 -9.60
N GLU A 144 -10.87 -2.07 -9.12
CA GLU A 144 -9.79 -2.66 -9.92
C GLU A 144 -9.09 -3.74 -9.09
N ALA A 145 -8.76 -4.87 -9.72
CA ALA A 145 -8.05 -5.95 -9.04
C ALA A 145 -6.60 -5.55 -8.75
N LEU A 146 -6.04 -6.06 -7.66
CA LEU A 146 -4.66 -5.72 -7.25
C LEU A 146 -3.62 -6.03 -8.34
N ALA A 147 -3.80 -7.14 -9.07
CA ALA A 147 -2.95 -7.51 -10.19
C ALA A 147 -3.05 -6.53 -11.37
N GLU A 148 -4.24 -6.00 -11.66
CA GLU A 148 -4.45 -5.00 -12.71
C GLU A 148 -3.83 -3.65 -12.29
N THR A 149 -4.05 -3.24 -11.05
CA THR A 149 -3.39 -2.06 -10.45
C THR A 149 -1.87 -2.18 -10.51
N TYR A 150 -1.33 -3.36 -10.23
CA TYR A 150 0.11 -3.62 -10.33
C TYR A 150 0.64 -3.40 -11.73
N GLN A 151 0.02 -4.02 -12.74
CA GLN A 151 0.48 -3.87 -14.13
C GLN A 151 0.45 -2.41 -14.58
N ARG A 152 -0.65 -1.70 -14.30
CA ARG A 152 -0.81 -0.28 -14.69
C ARG A 152 0.23 0.64 -14.05
N LEU A 153 0.60 0.37 -12.80
CA LEU A 153 1.56 1.20 -12.09
C LEU A 153 3.01 0.79 -12.36
N LYS A 154 3.31 -0.51 -12.50
CA LYS A 154 4.68 -1.02 -12.66
C LYS A 154 5.37 -0.45 -13.89
N GLU A 155 4.64 -0.20 -14.98
CA GLU A 155 5.18 0.38 -16.21
C GLU A 155 5.57 1.87 -16.08
N GLN A 156 5.17 2.53 -14.99
CA GLN A 156 5.34 3.97 -14.77
C GLN A 156 6.41 4.31 -13.73
N PHE A 157 6.96 3.29 -13.06
CA PHE A 157 8.06 3.39 -12.09
C PHE A 157 9.35 2.85 -12.70
#